data_AF-A0A2G1X358-F1
#
_entry.id   AF-A0A2G1X358-F1
#
_cell.length_a   1.000
_cell.length_b   1.000
_cell.length_c   1.000
_cell.angle_alpha   90.00
_cell.angle_beta   90.00
_cell.angle_gamma   90.00
#
_symmetry.space_group_name_H-M   'P 1'
#
loop_
_entity.id
_entity.type
_entity.pdbx_description
1 polymer ?
#
loop_
_entity_poly.entity_id
_entity_poly.type
_entity_poly.pdbx_seq_one_letter_code
_entity_poly.pdbx_strand_id
1 'polypeptide(L)' 'MTEVGPPESDPEALLQVRDLKKHFDNESGLLAGVQLDDEFPYVSRSTSDVRAVDGVSFDIKEGETLGLVGES' A
#
# COMPACT_ATOMS: atom_id res chain seq x y z
N MET A 1 -19.69 -1.43 -5.26
CA MET A 1 -18.67 -2.44 -4.96
C MET A 1 -18.83 -2.79 -3.50
N THR A 2 -19.07 -4.05 -3.18
CA THR A 2 -19.31 -4.48 -1.80
C THR A 2 -17.95 -4.54 -1.10
N GLU A 3 -17.74 -3.75 -0.04
CA GLU A 3 -16.61 -3.98 0.86
C GLU A 3 -16.81 -5.37 1.48
N VAL A 4 -15.95 -6.31 1.09
CA VAL A 4 -15.83 -7.59 1.80
C VAL A 4 -15.08 -7.25 3.09
N GLY A 5 -15.80 -7.30 4.22
CA GLY A 5 -15.17 -7.15 5.53
C GLY A 5 -14.05 -8.18 5.72
N PRO A 6 -13.08 -7.91 6.61
CA PRO A 6 -11.99 -8.84 6.85
C PRO A 6 -12.54 -10.22 7.21
N PRO A 7 -11.94 -11.31 6.70
CA PRO A 7 -12.36 -12.66 7.06
C PRO A 7 -12.33 -12.80 8.59
N GLU A 8 -13.39 -13.41 9.14
CA GLU A 8 -13.44 -13.71 10.57
C GLU A 8 -12.20 -14.50 10.98
N SER A 9 -11.73 -14.33 12.22
CA SER A 9 -10.49 -14.95 12.68
C SER A 9 -10.60 -16.47 12.67
N ASP A 10 -9.84 -17.14 11.81
CA ASP A 10 -9.74 -18.60 11.76
C ASP A 10 -8.61 -19.07 12.71
N PRO A 11 -8.92 -19.74 13.84
CA PRO A 11 -7.93 -20.17 14.81
C PRO A 11 -6.94 -21.23 14.27
N GLU A 12 -7.23 -21.85 13.13
CA GLU A 12 -6.35 -22.83 12.47
C GLU A 12 -5.40 -22.17 11.45
N ALA A 13 -5.54 -20.87 11.19
CA ALA A 13 -4.65 -20.14 10.30
C ALA A 13 -3.23 -20.04 10.90
N LEU A 14 -2.23 -20.41 10.10
CA LEU A 14 -0.82 -20.24 10.44
C LEU A 14 -0.39 -18.77 10.35
N LEU A 15 -0.93 -18.03 9.38
CA LEU A 15 -0.73 -16.59 9.22
C LEU A 15 -2.07 -15.92 8.97
N GLN A 16 -2.36 -14.88 9.76
CA GLN A 16 -3.52 -14.01 9.57
C GLN A 16 -3.03 -12.61 9.19
N VAL A 17 -3.47 -12.11 8.05
CA VAL A 17 -3.25 -10.72 7.61
C VAL A 17 -4.58 -10.00 7.60
N ARG A 18 -4.63 -8.83 8.25
CA ARG A 18 -5.86 -8.04 8.42
C ARG A 18 -5.57 -6.58 8.12
N ASP A 19 -6.40 -5.99 7.26
CA ASP A 19 -6.35 -4.58 6.83
C ASP A 19 -4.92 -4.10 6.51
N LEU A 20 -4.13 -4.92 5.80
CA LEU A 20 -2.76 -4.59 5.46
C LEU A 20 -2.75 -3.38 4.53
N LYS A 21 -2.04 -2.34 4.95
CA LYS A 21 -1.82 -1.12 4.18
C LYS A 21 -0.33 -0.84 4.10
N LYS A 22 0.14 -0.53 2.89
CA LYS A 22 1.50 -0.07 2.66
C LYS A 22 1.48 1.05 1.62
N HIS A 23 1.68 2.26 2.11
CA HIS A 23 1.86 3.43 1.27
C HIS A 23 3.33 3.87 1.35
N PHE A 24 3.87 4.29 0.21
CA PHE A 24 5.21 4.84 0.09
C PHE A 24 5.10 6.31 -0.30
N ASP A 25 5.79 7.14 0.46
CA ASP A 25 6.00 8.53 0.10
C ASP A 25 7.19 8.55 -0.89
N ASN A 26 7.03 9.17 -2.06
CA ASN A 26 8.10 9.29 -3.06
C ASN A 26 9.21 10.30 -2.64
N GLU A 27 9.30 10.63 -1.35
CA GLU A 27 10.17 11.67 -0.81
C GLU A 27 11.43 11.10 -0.17
N SER A 28 12.34 10.55 -0.99
CA SER A 28 13.69 10.21 -0.50
C SER A 28 14.66 11.37 -0.72
N GLY A 29 14.69 12.35 0.19
CA GLY A 29 15.72 13.40 0.26
C GLY A 29 15.20 14.81 0.59
N LEU A 30 16.09 15.70 1.06
CA LEU A 30 15.74 17.07 1.51
C LEU A 30 15.12 17.98 0.43
N LEU A 31 15.20 17.58 -0.85
CA LEU A 31 14.68 18.32 -2.00
C LEU A 31 13.68 17.49 -2.83
N ALA A 32 13.28 16.30 -2.36
CA ALA A 32 12.36 15.45 -3.09
C ALA A 32 10.98 16.13 -3.20
N GLY A 33 10.39 16.07 -4.38
CA GLY A 33 9.11 16.71 -4.68
C GLY A 33 9.17 18.19 -5.06
N VAL A 34 10.31 18.88 -4.94
CA VAL A 34 10.45 20.29 -5.34
C VAL A 34 10.51 20.43 -6.86
N GLN A 35 9.54 21.12 -7.45
CA GLN A 35 9.51 21.50 -8.87
C GLN A 35 9.70 23.02 -8.98
N LEU A 36 10.38 23.45 -10.04
CA LEU A 36 10.52 24.86 -10.40
C LEU A 36 9.54 25.17 -11.53
N ASP A 37 8.67 26.14 -11.30
CA ASP A 37 7.55 26.44 -12.18
C ASP A 37 7.64 27.92 -12.62
N ASP A 38 7.08 28.26 -13.78
CA ASP A 38 7.11 29.63 -14.33
C ASP A 38 6.15 30.61 -13.61
N GLU A 39 5.45 30.16 -12.56
CA GLU A 39 4.41 30.93 -11.85
C GLU A 39 4.82 31.23 -10.40
N PHE A 40 4.53 32.44 -9.89
CA PHE A 40 4.89 32.81 -8.51
C PHE A 40 3.93 32.16 -7.50
N PRO A 41 4.42 31.44 -6.47
CA PRO A 41 5.83 31.22 -6.10
C PRO A 41 6.49 30.16 -6.99
N TYR A 42 7.65 30.47 -7.57
CA TYR A 42 8.38 29.68 -8.59
C TYR A 42 8.85 28.28 -8.15
N VAL A 43 8.33 27.77 -7.03
CA VAL A 43 8.60 26.48 -6.41
C VAL A 43 7.28 25.84 -6.02
N SER A 44 6.99 24.65 -6.54
CA SER A 44 5.90 23.79 -6.06
C SER A 44 6.42 22.49 -5.46
N ARG A 45 5.58 21.83 -4.67
CA ARG A 45 5.85 20.48 -4.14
C ARG A 45 4.85 19.49 -4.72
N SER A 46 5.33 18.47 -5.40
CA SER A 46 4.52 17.32 -5.80
C SER A 46 4.76 16.15 -4.87
N THR A 47 3.77 15.85 -4.03
CA THR A 47 3.70 14.62 -3.26
C THR A 47 2.83 13.64 -4.03
N SER A 48 3.43 12.62 -4.64
CA SER A 48 2.68 11.47 -5.15
C SER A 48 2.88 10.30 -4.20
N ASP A 49 1.84 9.97 -3.45
CA ASP A 49 1.83 8.81 -2.58
C ASP A 49 1.56 7.56 -3.42
N VAL A 50 2.41 6.55 -3.31
CA VAL A 50 2.19 5.25 -3.95
C VAL A 50 1.51 4.33 -2.97
N ARG A 51 0.26 3.98 -3.23
CA ARG A 51 -0.48 2.96 -2.47
C ARG A 51 -0.12 1.56 -2.97
N ALA A 52 0.93 0.97 -2.42
CA ALA A 52 1.38 -0.36 -2.83
C ALA A 52 0.44 -1.47 -2.33
N VAL A 53 -0.18 -1.30 -1.16
CA VAL A 53 -1.21 -2.20 -0.62
C VAL A 53 -2.25 -1.34 0.10
N ASP A 54 -3.55 -1.55 -0.15
CA ASP A 54 -4.63 -0.80 0.51
C ASP A 54 -5.75 -1.75 0.98
N GLY A 55 -5.71 -2.14 2.26
CA GLY A 55 -6.79 -2.86 2.93
C GLY A 55 -6.87 -4.36 2.64
N VAL A 56 -5.74 -5.02 2.40
CA VAL A 56 -5.72 -6.45 2.06
C VAL A 56 -5.85 -7.32 3.31
N SER A 57 -6.76 -8.30 3.29
CA SER A 57 -6.95 -9.27 4.37
C SER A 57 -7.05 -10.70 3.82
N PHE A 58 -6.29 -11.63 4.39
CA PHE A 58 -6.30 -13.05 4.03
C PHE A 58 -5.73 -13.91 5.16
N ASP A 59 -5.95 -15.22 5.06
CA ASP A 59 -5.40 -16.25 5.93
C ASP A 59 -4.56 -17.23 5.11
N ILE A 60 -3.52 -17.79 5.73
CA ILE A 60 -2.77 -18.92 5.20
C ILE A 60 -2.78 -20.01 6.28
N LYS A 61 -3.32 -21.18 5.96
CA LYS A 61 -3.31 -22.36 6.84
C LYS A 61 -2.01 -23.15 6.71
N GLU A 62 -1.77 -24.04 7.65
CA GLU A 62 -0.62 -24.94 7.57
C GLU A 62 -0.71 -25.83 6.32
N GLY A 63 0.38 -25.89 5.54
CA GLY A 63 0.45 -26.64 4.29
C GLY A 63 -0.10 -25.92 3.05
N GLU A 64 -0.69 -24.73 3.20
CA GLU A 64 -1.11 -23.89 2.07
C GLU A 64 0.06 -23.09 1.49
N THR A 65 -0.02 -22.78 0.19
CA THR A 65 0.94 -21.90 -0.50
C THR A 65 0.20 -20.72 -1.10
N LEU A 66 0.63 -19.50 -0.75
CA LEU A 66 0.11 -18.26 -1.33
C LEU A 66 1.05 -17.75 -2.43
N GLY A 67 0.52 -17.57 -3.65
CA GLY A 67 1.22 -16.94 -4.75
C GLY A 67 0.82 -15.48 -4.91
N LEU A 68 1.78 -14.56 -4.89
CA LEU A 68 1.56 -13.14 -5.18
C LEU A 68 1.94 -12.87 -6.64
N VAL A 69 0.99 -12.36 -7.42
CA VAL A 69 1.15 -12.04 -8.84
C VAL A 69 0.68 -10.62 -9.11
N GLY A 70 1.34 -9.92 -10.02
CA GLY A 70 0.99 -8.57 -10.43
C GLY A 70 1.71 -8.19 -11.72
N GLU A 71 1.14 -7.23 -12.46
CA GLU A 71 1.88 -6.54 -13.51
C GLU A 71 2.97 -5.67 -12.89
N SER A 72 4.07 -5.48 -13.62
CA SER A 72 5.17 -4.59 -13.23
C SER A 72 4.85 -3.13 -13.56
#